data_AF-W1PNJ0-F1
#
_entry.id   AF-W1PNJ0-F1
#
_cell.length_a   1.000
_cell.length_b   1.000
_cell.length_c   1.000
_cell.angle_alpha   90.00
_cell.angle_beta   90.00
_cell.angle_gamma   90.00
#
_symmetry.space_group_name_H-M   'P 1'
#
loop_
_entity.id
_entity.type
_entity.pdbx_description
1 polymer ?
#
loop_
_entity_poly.entity_id
_entity_poly.type
_entity_poly.pdbx_seq_one_letter_code
_entity_poly.pdbx_strand_id
1 'polypeptide(L)'
;MENIGPCVNYLVIKNGTGTPSTDCCTGVKNLKGMANTTENRRAICNCLENEAAKIPQIDPQAVKMLPEKCRVTLGFPISLNTTCSSIQ
;
A
#
# COMPACT_ATOMS: atom_id res chain seq x y z
N MET A 1 -2.15 0.00 15.23
CA MET A 1 -2.28 0.55 13.88
C MET A 1 -0.94 0.40 13.20
N GLU A 2 -0.87 -0.33 12.10
CA GLU A 2 0.35 -0.42 11.30
C GLU A 2 0.62 0.93 10.65
N ASN A 3 1.81 1.47 10.91
CA ASN A 3 2.17 2.80 10.48
C ASN A 3 2.74 2.73 9.06
N ILE A 4 1.93 3.09 8.06
CA ILE A 4 2.39 3.33 6.67
C ILE A 4 2.83 4.78 6.43
N GLY A 5 2.84 5.63 7.47
CA GLY A 5 3.39 6.98 7.42
C GLY A 5 4.80 7.06 6.82
N PRO A 6 5.73 6.12 7.10
CA PRO A 6 7.04 6.09 6.46
C PRO A 6 7.02 5.92 4.93
N CYS A 7 5.89 5.47 4.36
CA CYS A 7 5.72 5.33 2.91
C CYS A 7 5.37 6.63 2.20
N VAL A 8 4.84 7.64 2.91
CA VAL A 8 4.32 8.88 2.32
C VAL A 8 5.35 9.55 1.40
N ASN A 9 6.61 9.64 1.85
CA ASN A 9 7.69 10.25 1.06
C ASN A 9 7.95 9.53 -0.26
N TYR A 10 7.78 8.20 -0.30
CA TYR A 10 7.92 7.44 -1.54
C TYR A 10 6.66 7.57 -2.42
N LEU A 11 5.48 7.56 -1.80
CA LEU A 11 4.20 7.60 -2.49
C LEU A 11 3.95 8.89 -3.28
N VAL A 12 4.68 9.97 -3.01
CA VAL A 12 4.61 11.23 -3.76
C VAL A 12 5.67 11.36 -4.86
N ILE A 13 6.60 10.39 -4.97
CA ILE A 13 7.64 10.41 -6.01
C ILE A 13 7.03 9.99 -7.35
N LYS A 14 7.19 10.85 -8.36
CA LYS A 14 6.62 10.60 -9.69
C LYS A 14 7.17 9.32 -10.32
N ASN A 15 6.27 8.57 -10.94
CA ASN A 15 6.55 7.34 -11.68
C ASN A 15 7.24 6.24 -10.85
N GLY A 16 7.14 6.27 -9.51
CA GLY A 16 7.77 5.25 -8.65
C GLY A 16 9.29 5.16 -8.78
N THR A 17 9.94 6.24 -9.23
CA THR A 17 11.39 6.28 -9.48
C THR A 17 12.25 6.24 -8.20
N GLY A 18 11.62 6.39 -7.03
CA GLY A 18 12.28 6.33 -5.73
C GLY A 18 12.53 4.92 -5.19
N THR A 19 13.01 4.90 -3.95
CA THR A 19 13.13 3.68 -3.13
C THR A 19 12.37 3.89 -1.82
N PRO A 20 11.45 3.00 -1.44
CA PRO A 20 10.79 3.08 -0.14
C PRO A 20 11.80 2.89 1.00
N SER A 21 11.53 3.53 2.14
CA SER A 21 12.34 3.31 3.35
C SER A 21 12.19 1.88 3.87
N THR A 22 13.17 1.42 4.65
CA THR A 22 13.10 0.12 5.34
C THR A 22 11.85 0.03 6.22
N ASP A 23 11.49 1.12 6.90
CA ASP A 23 10.30 1.19 7.76
C ASP A 23 9.01 1.09 6.95
N CYS A 24 8.96 1.76 5.79
CA CYS A 24 7.83 1.62 4.87
C CYS A 24 7.66 0.16 4.44
N CYS A 25 8.73 -0.48 3.97
CA CYS A 25 8.67 -1.88 3.56
C CYS A 25 8.35 -2.83 4.70
N THR A 26 8.74 -2.51 5.94
CA THR A 26 8.37 -3.27 7.12
C THR A 26 6.87 -3.18 7.37
N GLY A 27 6.29 -1.97 7.27
CA GLY A 27 4.83 -1.78 7.31
C GLY A 27 4.10 -2.59 6.24
N VAL A 28 4.57 -2.55 4.98
CA VAL A 28 3.97 -3.33 3.86
C VAL A 28 4.05 -4.84 4.10
N LYS A 29 5.15 -5.33 4.68
CA LYS A 29 5.30 -6.76 5.04
C LYS A 29 4.35 -7.17 6.16
N ASN A 30 4.15 -6.33 7.16
CA ASN A 30 3.24 -6.65 8.26
C ASN A 30 1.78 -6.67 7.78
N LEU A 31 1.39 -5.73 6.91
CA LEU A 31 0.09 -5.74 6.23
C LEU A 31 -0.15 -7.05 5.48
N LYS A 32 0.86 -7.57 4.77
CA LYS A 32 0.78 -8.88 4.12
C LYS A 32 0.52 -10.00 5.14
N GLY A 33 1.18 -9.98 6.29
CA GLY A 33 0.96 -10.96 7.36
C GLY A 33 -0.47 -10.94 7.90
N MET A 34 -1.07 -9.75 7.97
CA MET A 34 -2.46 -9.56 8.40
C MET A 34 -3.49 -9.94 7.32
N ALA A 35 -3.14 -9.84 6.03
CA ALA A 35 -3.99 -10.10 4.87
C ALA A 35 -4.32 -11.60 4.62
N ASN A 36 -4.40 -12.42 5.67
CA ASN A 36 -4.59 -13.87 5.59
C ASN A 36 -6.04 -14.31 5.31
N THR A 37 -7.03 -13.51 5.70
CA THR A 37 -8.46 -13.75 5.41
C THR A 37 -9.00 -12.71 4.42
N THR A 38 -10.09 -13.06 3.72
CA THR A 38 -10.82 -12.13 2.85
C THR A 38 -11.25 -10.87 3.59
N GLU A 39 -11.75 -11.04 4.81
CA GLU A 39 -12.18 -9.93 5.67
C GLU A 39 -11.02 -8.99 5.98
N ASN A 40 -9.87 -9.53 6.38
CA ASN A 40 -8.67 -8.73 6.65
C ASN A 40 -8.16 -8.04 5.39
N ARG A 41 -8.18 -8.71 4.24
CA ARG A 41 -7.80 -8.11 2.96
C ARG A 41 -8.68 -6.89 2.62
N ARG A 42 -9.99 -6.99 2.82
CA ARG A 42 -10.92 -5.88 2.63
C ARG A 42 -10.69 -4.75 3.64
N ALA A 43 -10.51 -5.08 4.92
CA ALA A 43 -10.23 -4.09 5.96
C ALA A 43 -8.92 -3.33 5.70
N ILE A 44 -7.86 -4.03 5.31
CA ILE A 44 -6.57 -3.45 4.93
C ILE A 44 -6.73 -2.56 3.69
N CYS A 45 -7.44 -3.03 2.66
CA CYS A 45 -7.67 -2.23 1.46
C CYS A 45 -8.39 -0.92 1.79
N ASN A 46 -9.49 -0.96 2.55
CA ASN A 46 -10.23 0.23 2.97
C ASN A 46 -9.37 1.17 3.82
N CYS A 47 -8.50 0.62 4.68
CA CYS A 47 -7.56 1.41 5.47
C CYS A 47 -6.57 2.16 4.56
N LEU A 48 -5.96 1.45 3.61
CA LEU A 48 -5.01 2.02 2.65
C LEU A 48 -5.63 3.08 1.75
N GLU A 49 -6.88 2.88 1.31
CA GLU A 49 -7.62 3.86 0.52
C GLU A 49 -7.84 5.16 1.30
N ASN A 50 -8.31 5.05 2.55
CA ASN A 50 -8.52 6.21 3.43
C ASN A 50 -7.23 6.96 3.75
N GLU A 51 -6.12 6.24 3.99
CA GLU A 51 -4.82 6.87 4.23
C GLU A 51 -4.28 7.53 2.95
N ALA A 52 -4.42 6.87 1.80
CA ALA A 52 -3.99 7.44 0.53
C ALA A 52 -4.76 8.71 0.15
N ALA A 53 -6.06 8.77 0.47
CA ALA A 53 -6.88 9.97 0.28
C ALA A 53 -6.38 11.20 1.07
N LYS A 54 -5.61 10.99 2.15
CA LYS A 54 -5.02 12.06 2.97
C LYS A 54 -3.69 12.56 2.41
N ILE A 55 -3.09 11.90 1.42
CA ILE A 55 -1.78 12.25 0.88
C ILE A 55 -1.96 13.13 -0.36
N PRO A 56 -1.62 14.43 -0.29
CA PRO A 56 -1.67 15.29 -1.47
C PRO A 56 -0.66 14.81 -2.52
N GLN A 57 -1.04 14.87 -3.79
CA GLN A 57 -0.17 14.57 -4.93
C GLN A 57 0.35 13.13 -5.00
N ILE A 58 -0.33 12.19 -4.32
CA ILE A 58 0.01 10.78 -4.39
C ILE A 58 0.12 10.30 -5.85
N ASP A 59 1.17 9.53 -6.13
CA ASP A 59 1.45 9.00 -7.45
C ASP A 59 0.89 7.58 -7.57
N PRO A 60 -0.08 7.33 -8.47
CA PRO A 60 -0.67 6.00 -8.63
C PRO A 60 0.34 4.92 -9.04
N GLN A 61 1.41 5.28 -9.76
CA GLN A 61 2.46 4.33 -10.13
C GLN A 61 3.34 4.00 -8.93
N ALA A 62 3.67 4.98 -8.08
CA ALA A 62 4.37 4.72 -6.83
C ALA A 62 3.60 3.74 -5.95
N VAL A 63 2.29 3.92 -5.79
CA VAL A 63 1.42 2.97 -5.05
C VAL A 63 1.51 1.57 -5.65
N LYS A 64 1.38 1.45 -6.98
CA LYS A 64 1.42 0.17 -7.69
C LYS A 64 2.77 -0.53 -7.57
N MET A 65 3.87 0.22 -7.61
CA MET A 65 5.24 -0.31 -7.56
C MET A 65 5.73 -0.61 -6.14
N LEU A 66 5.06 -0.07 -5.11
CA LEU A 66 5.49 -0.21 -3.72
C LEU A 66 5.66 -1.67 -3.27
N PRO A 67 4.72 -2.60 -3.53
CA PRO A 67 4.88 -4.00 -3.12
C PRO A 67 6.11 -4.65 -3.78
N GLU A 68 6.33 -4.40 -5.07
CA GLU A 68 7.48 -4.93 -5.81
C GLU A 68 8.80 -4.39 -5.26
N LYS A 69 8.89 -3.06 -5.04
CA LYS A 69 10.06 -2.40 -4.45
C LYS A 69 10.38 -2.93 -3.04
N CYS A 70 9.35 -3.27 -2.28
CA CYS A 70 9.49 -3.87 -0.95
C CYS A 70 9.66 -5.39 -0.97
N ARG A 71 9.67 -6.02 -2.16
CA ARG A 71 9.74 -7.48 -2.34
C ARG A 71 8.61 -8.22 -1.62
N VAL A 72 7.42 -7.65 -1.67
CA VAL A 72 6.19 -8.18 -1.06
C VAL A 72 5.21 -8.55 -2.17
N THR A 73 4.95 -9.85 -2.30
CA THR A 73 3.83 -10.33 -3.12
C THR A 73 2.55 -10.26 -2.30
N LEU A 74 1.68 -9.31 -2.64
CA LEU A 74 0.31 -9.26 -2.17
C LEU A 74 -0.57 -10.03 -3.14
N GLY A 75 -1.48 -10.87 -2.63
CA GLY A 75 -2.40 -11.67 -3.45
C GLY A 75 -3.51 -10.84 -4.12
N PHE A 76 -3.45 -9.51 -4.02
CA PHE A 76 -4.41 -8.58 -4.59
C PHE A 76 -3.70 -7.28 -5.02
N PRO A 77 -4.20 -6.59 -6.05
CA PRO A 77 -3.63 -5.33 -6.50
C PRO A 77 -3.96 -4.20 -5.51
N ILE A 78 -2.94 -3.53 -4.98
CA ILE A 78 -3.12 -2.22 -4.33
C ILE A 78 -3.10 -1.16 -5.43
N SER A 79 -4.21 -0.45 -5.58
CA SER A 79 -4.29 0.75 -6.39
C SER A 79 -5.23 1.75 -5.74
N LEU A 80 -5.02 3.03 -6.04
CA LEU A 80 -5.89 4.12 -5.54
C LEU A 80 -7.33 4.02 -6.03
N ASN A 81 -7.58 3.19 -7.05
CA ASN A 81 -8.89 2.95 -7.63
C ASN A 81 -9.33 1.50 -7.42
N THR A 82 -8.64 0.71 -6.57
CA THR A 82 -9.03 -0.67 -6.31
C THR A 82 -10.33 -0.63 -5.54
N THR A 83 -11.42 -1.11 -6.14
CA THR A 83 -12.67 -1.29 -5.43
C THR A 83 -12.50 -2.42 -4.41
N CYS A 84 -12.23 -2.05 -3.16
CA CYS A 84 -11.91 -2.97 -2.06
C CYS A 84 -13.00 -4.02 -1.82
N SER A 85 -14.24 -3.77 -2.23
CA SER A 85 -15.37 -4.70 -2.15
C SER A 85 -15.25 -5.93 -3.07
N SER A 86 -14.45 -5.85 -4.15
CA SER A 86 -14.24 -6.96 -5.08
C SER A 86 -13.15 -7.95 -4.65
N ILE A 87 -12.44 -7.67 -3.54
CA ILE A 87 -11.38 -8.53 -3.02
C ILE A 87 -11.99 -9.80 -2.39
N GLN A 88 -11.48 -10.95 -2.84
CA GLN A 88 -11.78 -12.30 -2.34
C GLN A 88 -10.69 -12.82 -1.41
#